data_AF-A5Z3Z0-F1
#
_entry.id   AF-A5Z3Z0-F1
#
_cell.length_a   1.000
_cell.length_b   1.000
_cell.length_c   1.000
_cell.angle_alpha   90.00
_cell.angle_beta   90.00
_cell.angle_gamma   90.00
#
_symmetry.space_group_name_H-M   'P 1'
#
loop_
_entity.id
_entity.type
_entity.pdbx_description
1 polymer ?
#
loop_
_entity_poly.entity_id
_entity_poly.type
_entity_poly.pdbx_seq_one_letter_code
_entity_poly.pdbx_strand_id
1 'polypeptide(L)'
;MLFAFECGTKMMTQFVIDNGGIMGQFIKAGKVNDVMTNSGISKVKDDDKSLYRVESIYEGSSNYSLVNDVPTVSSYYSITSGNISETMESLENSDIFTAVWTKDLSRRTGLMELAGVKYYLKRGSGIDLTSVPYGYKLKDTLETKAEDENNDNVYLYENSLALPLVYGYDNYMKKSDWDSLDSYDKENAMLQIAVVQDDMNGELKERTPSCNSVVVVNKKKFMSKLKKMKLPNMKVKGDKITVKSGMVKIPISFKGIANSETYLNIKGIDYNHFSDEYVKEKLKASDISQDERSDVIYNKRVDNFYLGGIINDKYAGFNYCTKYYIYNGAKSTLCNYGYNKNSLKEAYFYMSSPGVYTFDDIKIVCQPMDNYKKYVKKLKLNIKNLEIEHNKISYNAKLNNKKLICTAVPYSKGWSAKIDGKPAKIIKTNGMYMGVVAPKGNHKIEYSYVTPGLGLGSALSLAGWLVTISLFIIFRRKKNTN
;
A
#
# COMPACT_ATOMS: atom_id res chain seq x y z
N MET A 1 20.63 35.09 -4.34
CA MET A 1 20.82 34.61 -2.95
C MET A 1 19.44 34.54 -2.31
N LEU A 2 18.79 33.39 -2.44
CA LEU A 2 17.54 33.04 -1.77
C LEU A 2 17.76 31.60 -1.31
N PHE A 3 18.18 31.49 -0.05
CA PHE A 3 18.45 30.24 0.63
C PHE A 3 17.12 29.56 0.93
N ALA A 4 16.87 28.43 0.28
CA ALA A 4 15.98 27.39 0.79
C ALA A 4 16.88 26.23 1.21
N PHE A 5 17.31 26.24 2.48
CA PHE A 5 17.92 25.10 3.15
C PHE A 5 16.95 24.60 4.23
N GLU A 6 17.02 23.29 4.46
CA GLU A 6 16.16 22.44 5.31
C GLU A 6 14.94 21.88 4.56
N CYS A 7 14.73 20.58 4.34
CA CYS A 7 15.38 19.34 4.75
C CYS A 7 15.09 18.30 3.63
N GLY A 8 16.12 17.69 3.03
CA GLY A 8 15.89 16.75 1.92
C GLY A 8 17.11 15.92 1.52
N THR A 9 18.16 15.88 2.33
CA THR A 9 19.40 15.14 2.02
C THR A 9 19.24 13.61 2.02
N LYS A 10 18.05 13.07 2.34
CA LYS A 10 17.67 11.67 2.05
C LYS A 10 16.69 11.50 0.87
N MET A 11 16.20 12.58 0.27
CA MET A 11 15.33 12.56 -0.91
C MET A 11 16.07 12.84 -2.23
N MET A 12 17.28 13.40 -2.18
CA MET A 12 18.09 13.69 -3.37
C MET A 12 18.82 12.48 -3.99
N THR A 13 18.62 11.26 -3.49
CA THR A 13 19.12 10.02 -4.13
C THR A 13 18.00 9.17 -4.72
N GLN A 14 16.95 9.82 -5.23
CA GLN A 14 16.03 9.18 -6.18
C GLN A 14 16.28 9.77 -7.57
N PHE A 15 17.06 9.01 -8.33
CA PHE A 15 17.61 9.32 -9.63
C PHE A 15 16.54 9.83 -10.61
N VAL A 16 16.51 11.15 -10.82
CA VAL A 16 16.10 11.71 -12.11
C VAL A 16 17.22 11.35 -13.08
N ILE A 17 16.90 10.58 -14.12
CA ILE A 17 17.86 9.93 -15.02
C ILE A 17 18.75 10.93 -15.79
N ASP A 18 18.44 12.23 -15.81
CA ASP A 18 19.28 13.22 -16.49
C ASP A 18 19.37 14.56 -15.78
N ASN A 19 20.13 14.60 -14.69
CA ASN A 19 20.55 15.83 -14.02
C ASN A 19 21.74 16.47 -14.77
N GLY A 20 21.59 16.71 -16.08
CA GLY A 20 22.59 17.40 -16.92
C GLY A 20 23.95 16.70 -16.98
N GLY A 21 23.97 15.36 -17.02
CA GLY A 21 25.21 14.58 -17.13
C GLY A 21 26.06 14.44 -15.86
N ILE A 22 25.66 15.00 -14.71
CA ILE A 22 26.43 14.91 -13.44
C ILE A 22 26.55 13.46 -12.97
N MET A 23 25.54 12.61 -13.21
CA MET A 23 25.55 11.20 -12.79
C MET A 23 26.64 10.38 -13.51
N GLY A 24 27.05 10.80 -14.71
CA GLY A 24 28.15 10.19 -15.46
C GLY A 24 29.53 10.36 -14.82
N GLN A 25 29.65 11.20 -13.78
CA GLN A 25 30.88 11.41 -13.02
C GLN A 25 31.05 10.40 -11.86
N PHE A 26 29.96 9.76 -11.40
CA PHE A 26 29.98 8.93 -10.19
C PHE A 26 29.69 7.44 -10.46
N ILE A 27 28.97 7.12 -11.55
CA ILE A 27 28.81 5.75 -12.06
C ILE A 27 28.75 5.85 -13.60
N LYS A 28 29.28 4.85 -14.34
CA LYS A 28 29.04 4.77 -15.79
C LYS A 28 27.53 4.78 -16.05
N ALA A 29 27.01 5.89 -16.58
CA ALA A 29 25.57 6.17 -16.71
C ALA A 29 24.76 5.06 -17.42
N GLY A 30 25.40 4.23 -18.26
CA GLY A 30 24.76 3.07 -18.88
C GLY A 30 24.47 1.91 -17.93
N LYS A 31 25.36 1.62 -16.96
CA LYS A 31 25.21 0.45 -16.07
C LYS A 31 24.07 0.58 -15.06
N VAL A 32 23.73 1.81 -14.63
CA VAL A 32 22.66 2.04 -13.65
C VAL A 32 21.28 1.74 -14.27
N ASN A 33 21.07 2.09 -15.54
CA ASN A 33 19.82 1.80 -16.24
C ASN A 33 19.62 0.30 -16.43
N ASP A 34 20.68 -0.46 -16.75
CA ASP A 34 20.60 -1.91 -16.91
C ASP A 34 20.25 -2.64 -15.59
N VAL A 35 20.63 -2.07 -14.44
CA VAL A 35 20.34 -2.61 -13.10
C VAL A 35 18.95 -2.22 -12.61
N MET A 36 18.47 -1.02 -12.97
CA MET A 36 17.21 -0.45 -12.48
C MET A 36 16.00 -0.73 -13.39
N THR A 37 16.23 -1.13 -14.65
CA THR A 37 15.16 -1.55 -15.56
C THR A 37 14.78 -3.01 -15.33
N ASN A 38 13.48 -3.28 -15.29
CA ASN A 38 12.96 -4.62 -15.05
C ASN A 38 12.55 -5.29 -16.37
N SER A 39 13.23 -6.39 -16.72
CA SER A 39 12.95 -7.15 -17.95
C SER A 39 11.49 -7.58 -18.07
N GLY A 40 10.82 -7.91 -16.97
CA GLY A 40 9.39 -8.23 -16.97
C GLY A 40 8.51 -7.02 -17.26
N ILE A 41 8.86 -5.82 -16.76
CA ILE A 41 8.11 -4.60 -17.07
C ILE A 41 8.30 -4.24 -18.54
N SER A 42 9.53 -4.30 -19.05
CA SER A 42 9.83 -4.08 -20.47
C SER A 42 9.02 -5.02 -21.36
N LYS A 43 9.00 -6.32 -21.03
CA LYS A 43 8.20 -7.33 -21.74
C LYS A 43 6.71 -6.99 -21.75
N VAL A 44 6.15 -6.57 -20.61
CA VAL A 44 4.75 -6.14 -20.53
C VAL A 44 4.49 -4.90 -21.40
N LYS A 45 5.37 -3.90 -21.37
CA LYS A 45 5.25 -2.68 -22.20
C LYS A 45 5.26 -3.02 -23.69
N ASP A 46 6.00 -4.03 -24.11
CA ASP A 46 6.03 -4.48 -25.50
C ASP A 46 4.74 -5.22 -25.91
N ASP A 47 4.26 -6.12 -25.04
CA ASP A 47 3.11 -6.99 -25.32
C ASP A 47 1.75 -6.30 -25.15
N ASP A 48 1.64 -5.34 -24.24
CA ASP A 48 0.39 -4.69 -23.87
C ASP A 48 0.52 -3.16 -23.99
N LYS A 49 -0.25 -2.57 -24.91
CA LYS A 49 -0.30 -1.11 -25.11
C LYS A 49 -1.51 -0.46 -24.46
N SER A 50 -2.33 -1.23 -23.74
CA SER A 50 -3.46 -0.69 -22.99
C SER A 50 -2.98 0.00 -21.71
N LEU A 51 -3.87 0.73 -21.05
CA LEU A 51 -3.57 1.30 -19.74
C LEU A 51 -3.74 0.23 -18.65
N TYR A 52 -2.67 -0.06 -17.91
CA TYR A 52 -2.65 -1.04 -16.82
C TYR A 52 -1.75 -0.55 -15.67
N ARG A 53 -1.88 -1.20 -14.50
CA ARG A 53 -0.89 -1.11 -13.42
C ARG A 53 -0.10 -2.40 -13.27
N VAL A 54 1.13 -2.26 -12.80
CA VAL A 54 2.08 -3.35 -12.56
C VAL A 54 2.65 -3.28 -11.16
N GLU A 55 2.62 -4.38 -10.40
CA GLU A 55 3.27 -4.46 -9.09
C GLU A 55 4.42 -5.47 -9.05
N SER A 56 5.42 -5.20 -8.20
CA SER A 56 6.60 -6.04 -8.03
C SER A 56 7.03 -6.11 -6.56
N ILE A 57 7.29 -7.32 -6.04
CA ILE A 57 7.66 -7.54 -4.63
C ILE A 57 9.10 -7.12 -4.31
N TYR A 58 9.97 -7.08 -5.31
CA TYR A 58 11.43 -7.09 -5.12
C TYR A 58 12.19 -5.91 -5.72
N GLU A 59 11.49 -4.85 -6.12
CA GLU A 59 12.20 -3.64 -6.52
C GLU A 59 12.69 -2.91 -5.27
N GLY A 60 13.96 -3.14 -4.93
CA GLY A 60 14.69 -2.38 -3.90
C GLY A 60 14.77 -0.89 -4.20
N SER A 61 14.30 -0.45 -5.37
CA SER A 61 14.11 0.94 -5.75
C SER A 61 12.71 1.42 -5.36
N SER A 62 12.67 2.38 -4.44
CA SER A 62 11.47 3.19 -4.27
C SER A 62 11.15 3.94 -5.58
N ASN A 63 9.87 4.15 -5.90
CA ASN A 63 9.41 4.81 -7.14
C ASN A 63 9.92 4.17 -8.45
N TYR A 64 10.02 2.84 -8.51
CA TYR A 64 10.37 2.15 -9.74
C TYR A 64 9.44 2.44 -10.92
N SER A 65 8.21 2.90 -10.65
CA SER A 65 7.28 3.43 -11.65
C SER A 65 7.87 4.54 -12.50
N LEU A 66 8.62 5.47 -11.89
CA LEU A 66 9.27 6.58 -12.59
C LEU A 66 10.42 6.10 -13.46
N VAL A 67 11.15 5.09 -12.99
CA VAL A 67 12.32 4.55 -13.70
C VAL A 67 11.89 3.73 -14.91
N ASN A 68 10.83 2.94 -14.78
CA ASN A 68 10.35 2.06 -15.85
C ASN A 68 9.24 2.69 -16.71
N ASP A 69 8.80 3.90 -16.36
CA ASP A 69 7.69 4.61 -17.01
C ASP A 69 6.47 3.68 -17.13
N VAL A 70 5.98 3.23 -15.96
CA VAL A 70 4.80 2.36 -15.85
C VAL A 70 3.96 2.76 -14.64
N PRO A 71 2.62 2.74 -14.74
CA PRO A 71 1.77 2.99 -13.58
C PRO A 71 1.85 1.88 -12.52
N THR A 72 1.97 2.26 -11.25
CA THR A 72 2.03 1.36 -10.08
C THR A 72 1.16 1.93 -8.94
N VAL A 73 0.95 1.14 -7.88
CA VAL A 73 0.41 1.58 -6.59
C VAL A 73 1.54 1.86 -5.59
N SER A 74 2.72 1.29 -5.79
CA SER A 74 3.93 1.64 -5.02
C SER A 74 4.25 3.13 -5.13
N SER A 75 4.51 3.78 -3.99
CA SER A 75 4.81 5.21 -3.92
C SER A 75 5.71 5.55 -2.74
N TYR A 76 6.68 6.42 -2.99
CA TYR A 76 7.50 7.04 -1.96
C TYR A 76 7.71 8.52 -2.29
N TYR A 77 6.90 9.39 -1.72
CA TYR A 77 6.95 10.84 -2.01
C TYR A 77 7.17 11.64 -0.73
N SER A 78 7.62 12.89 -0.82
CA SER A 78 7.74 13.75 0.36
C SER A 78 6.38 14.15 0.94
N ILE A 79 5.34 14.11 0.10
CA ILE A 79 3.98 14.51 0.42
C ILE A 79 3.06 13.44 -0.14
N THR A 80 2.19 12.90 0.71
CA THR A 80 1.13 11.96 0.33
C THR A 80 -0.22 12.55 0.72
N SER A 81 -1.25 12.32 -0.11
CA SER A 81 -2.62 12.78 0.18
C SER A 81 -3.15 12.12 1.44
N GLY A 82 -3.71 12.90 2.37
CA GLY A 82 -4.35 12.36 3.58
C GLY A 82 -5.43 11.32 3.28
N ASN A 83 -6.17 11.47 2.16
CA ASN A 83 -7.17 10.47 1.77
C ASN A 83 -6.53 9.09 1.52
N ILE A 84 -5.31 9.02 0.99
CA ILE A 84 -4.60 7.75 0.77
C ILE A 84 -4.15 7.18 2.11
N SER A 85 -3.47 7.97 2.93
CA SER A 85 -2.95 7.53 4.23
C SER A 85 -4.09 7.05 5.16
N GLU A 86 -5.17 7.81 5.30
CA GLU A 86 -6.35 7.44 6.09
C GLU A 86 -7.04 6.17 5.57
N THR A 87 -7.11 6.00 4.24
CA THR A 87 -7.70 4.80 3.63
C THR A 87 -6.82 3.57 3.88
N MET A 88 -5.50 3.69 3.73
CA MET A 88 -4.55 2.60 3.98
C MET A 88 -4.49 2.20 5.45
N GLU A 89 -4.59 3.18 6.36
CA GLU A 89 -4.69 2.94 7.80
C GLU A 89 -6.01 2.23 8.14
N SER A 90 -7.15 2.69 7.62
CA SER A 90 -8.46 2.06 7.83
C SER A 90 -8.52 0.63 7.28
N LEU A 91 -7.78 0.36 6.19
CA LEU A 91 -7.58 -0.97 5.61
C LEU A 91 -6.52 -1.81 6.31
N GLU A 92 -5.82 -1.27 7.30
CA GLU A 92 -4.71 -1.90 8.04
C GLU A 92 -3.63 -2.49 7.12
N ASN A 93 -3.28 -1.78 6.04
CA ASN A 93 -2.33 -2.25 5.03
C ASN A 93 -0.91 -2.45 5.63
N SER A 94 -0.39 -3.67 5.60
CA SER A 94 0.89 -4.03 6.24
C SER A 94 2.14 -3.52 5.49
N ASP A 95 1.98 -3.06 4.24
CA ASP A 95 3.07 -2.57 3.40
C ASP A 95 3.25 -1.05 3.41
N ILE A 96 2.65 -0.38 4.38
CA ILE A 96 2.94 1.02 4.70
C ILE A 96 4.14 1.08 5.64
N PHE A 97 5.29 1.54 5.15
CA PHE A 97 6.47 1.71 5.99
C PHE A 97 6.45 3.02 6.75
N THR A 98 6.10 4.12 6.07
CA THR A 98 5.93 5.46 6.65
C THR A 98 4.64 6.07 6.11
N ALA A 99 4.16 7.16 6.69
CA ALA A 99 2.98 7.88 6.18
C ALA A 99 3.08 8.30 4.71
N VAL A 100 4.29 8.27 4.14
CA VAL A 100 4.57 8.68 2.76
C VAL A 100 5.23 7.60 1.90
N TRP A 101 5.36 6.38 2.43
CA TRP A 101 5.93 5.23 1.73
C TRP A 101 4.97 4.04 1.75
N THR A 102 4.27 3.85 0.63
CA THR A 102 3.46 2.66 0.35
C THR A 102 4.26 1.74 -0.55
N LYS A 103 4.63 0.55 -0.07
CA LYS A 103 5.40 -0.42 -0.88
C LYS A 103 4.50 -1.16 -1.86
N ASP A 104 3.36 -1.64 -1.39
CA ASP A 104 2.34 -2.43 -2.11
C ASP A 104 1.00 -2.36 -1.32
N LEU A 105 -0.04 -3.03 -1.79
CA LEU A 105 -1.33 -3.27 -1.13
C LEU A 105 -1.36 -4.62 -0.39
N SER A 106 -0.21 -5.06 0.13
CA SER A 106 -0.05 -6.32 0.85
C SER A 106 -0.55 -7.54 0.12
N ARG A 107 -0.37 -7.54 -1.20
CA ARG A 107 -0.75 -8.64 -2.09
C ARG A 107 -2.21 -9.06 -1.94
N ARG A 108 -3.06 -8.18 -1.39
CA ARG A 108 -4.46 -8.50 -1.10
C ARG A 108 -5.25 -8.44 -2.39
N THR A 109 -5.82 -9.57 -2.77
CA THR A 109 -6.42 -9.75 -4.09
C THR A 109 -7.47 -8.66 -4.35
N GLY A 110 -8.37 -8.40 -3.39
CA GLY A 110 -9.45 -7.43 -3.59
C GLY A 110 -8.94 -6.00 -3.79
N LEU A 111 -7.91 -5.58 -3.05
CA LEU A 111 -7.34 -4.24 -3.20
C LEU A 111 -6.55 -4.06 -4.49
N MET A 112 -5.75 -5.05 -4.87
CA MET A 112 -5.00 -5.02 -6.14
C MET A 112 -5.95 -4.95 -7.34
N GLU A 113 -7.05 -5.71 -7.29
CA GLU A 113 -8.11 -5.71 -8.30
C GLU A 113 -8.81 -4.33 -8.38
N LEU A 114 -9.21 -3.75 -7.25
CA LEU A 114 -9.83 -2.42 -7.19
C LEU A 114 -8.88 -1.29 -7.58
N ALA A 115 -7.57 -1.52 -7.47
CA ALA A 115 -6.54 -0.63 -7.99
C ALA A 115 -6.21 -0.88 -9.46
N GLY A 116 -6.81 -1.87 -10.13
CA GLY A 116 -6.55 -2.16 -11.54
C GLY A 116 -5.15 -2.68 -11.83
N VAL A 117 -4.55 -3.41 -10.89
CA VAL A 117 -3.25 -4.08 -11.09
C VAL A 117 -3.48 -5.29 -11.99
N LYS A 118 -2.96 -5.24 -13.23
CA LYS A 118 -3.11 -6.33 -14.20
C LYS A 118 -1.95 -7.31 -14.18
N TYR A 119 -0.74 -6.80 -13.96
CA TYR A 119 0.48 -7.60 -13.97
C TYR A 119 1.17 -7.58 -12.62
N TYR A 120 1.77 -8.71 -12.26
CA TYR A 120 2.48 -8.89 -11.03
C TYR A 120 3.81 -9.59 -11.27
N LEU A 121 4.89 -9.05 -10.73
CA LEU A 121 6.24 -9.54 -10.93
C LEU A 121 6.84 -10.05 -9.63
N LYS A 122 7.58 -11.15 -9.75
CA LYS A 122 8.34 -11.74 -8.65
C LYS A 122 9.75 -12.08 -9.14
N ARG A 123 10.79 -11.66 -8.42
CA ARG A 123 12.19 -12.08 -8.61
C ARG A 123 12.58 -13.20 -7.64
N GLY A 124 13.58 -14.00 -8.01
CA GLY A 124 14.25 -14.98 -7.13
C GLY A 124 14.13 -16.44 -7.58
N SER A 125 14.68 -17.37 -6.80
CA SER A 125 14.55 -18.81 -7.02
C SER A 125 13.24 -19.37 -6.41
N GLY A 126 12.47 -20.10 -7.23
CA GLY A 126 11.25 -20.83 -6.82
C GLY A 126 9.92 -20.10 -7.05
N ILE A 127 8.96 -20.83 -7.62
CA ILE A 127 7.54 -20.44 -7.71
C ILE A 127 6.95 -20.54 -6.29
N ASP A 128 6.40 -19.45 -5.77
CA ASP A 128 5.65 -19.51 -4.52
C ASP A 128 4.23 -19.03 -4.79
N LEU A 129 3.32 -19.99 -4.94
CA LEU A 129 1.90 -19.75 -5.18
C LEU A 129 1.20 -19.13 -3.94
N THR A 130 1.85 -19.08 -2.78
CA THR A 130 1.34 -18.33 -1.61
C THR A 130 1.77 -16.86 -1.60
N SER A 131 2.71 -16.46 -2.47
CA SER A 131 3.05 -15.05 -2.70
C SER A 131 2.28 -14.39 -3.84
N VAL A 132 1.50 -15.18 -4.61
CA VAL A 132 0.78 -14.68 -5.79
C VAL A 132 -0.69 -14.50 -5.42
N PRO A 133 -1.27 -13.30 -5.58
CA PRO A 133 -2.69 -13.07 -5.32
C PRO A 133 -3.59 -13.95 -6.20
N TYR A 134 -4.80 -14.22 -5.74
CA TYR A 134 -5.77 -15.02 -6.48
C TYR A 134 -6.09 -14.38 -7.85
N GLY A 135 -6.23 -15.20 -8.89
CA GLY A 135 -6.58 -14.75 -10.24
C GLY A 135 -5.39 -14.48 -11.16
N TYR A 136 -4.19 -14.28 -10.59
CA TYR A 136 -2.94 -14.16 -11.33
C TYR A 136 -2.43 -15.53 -11.76
N LYS A 137 -2.01 -15.64 -13.03
CA LYS A 137 -1.43 -16.84 -13.62
C LYS A 137 -0.07 -16.51 -14.20
N LEU A 138 0.88 -17.44 -14.10
CA LEU A 138 2.19 -17.29 -14.71
C LEU A 138 2.02 -17.12 -16.21
N LYS A 139 2.52 -16.00 -16.74
CA LYS A 139 2.52 -15.64 -18.15
C LYS A 139 3.87 -15.94 -18.79
N ASP A 140 4.95 -15.57 -18.10
CA ASP A 140 6.31 -15.70 -18.61
C ASP A 140 7.34 -15.86 -17.49
N THR A 141 8.51 -16.40 -17.81
CA THR A 141 9.69 -16.47 -16.93
C THR A 141 10.89 -15.95 -17.70
N LEU A 142 11.46 -14.85 -17.21
CA LEU A 142 12.54 -14.13 -17.88
C LEU A 142 13.81 -14.22 -17.04
N GLU A 143 14.91 -14.63 -17.66
CA GLU A 143 16.22 -14.62 -17.01
C GLU A 143 16.67 -13.17 -16.77
N THR A 144 17.21 -12.87 -15.59
CA THR A 144 17.84 -11.57 -15.32
C THR A 144 19.34 -11.64 -15.54
N LYS A 145 19.89 -10.59 -16.14
CA LYS A 145 21.33 -10.34 -16.20
C LYS A 145 21.75 -9.47 -15.00
N ALA A 146 21.48 -9.93 -13.77
CA ALA A 146 22.05 -9.26 -12.61
C ALA A 146 23.54 -9.67 -12.51
N GLU A 147 24.46 -8.70 -12.41
CA GLU A 147 25.91 -8.97 -12.27
C GLU A 147 26.25 -9.67 -10.92
N ASP A 148 25.31 -9.75 -9.97
CA ASP A 148 25.50 -10.41 -8.67
C ASP A 148 25.20 -11.92 -8.72
N GLU A 149 26.09 -12.71 -9.33
CA GLU A 149 26.35 -14.19 -9.25
C GLU A 149 25.20 -15.22 -9.15
N ASN A 150 23.94 -14.83 -9.01
CA ASN A 150 22.76 -15.66 -9.01
C ASN A 150 21.88 -15.20 -10.17
N ASN A 151 21.81 -16.00 -11.24
CA ASN A 151 20.84 -15.83 -12.32
C ASN A 151 19.42 -15.91 -11.75
N ASP A 152 18.89 -14.80 -11.24
CA ASP A 152 17.54 -14.74 -10.72
C ASP A 152 16.55 -14.66 -11.89
N ASN A 153 15.47 -15.42 -11.80
CA ASN A 153 14.37 -15.35 -12.76
C ASN A 153 13.37 -14.28 -12.32
N VAL A 154 12.81 -13.55 -13.28
CA VAL A 154 11.59 -12.74 -13.14
C VAL A 154 10.41 -13.58 -13.61
N TYR A 155 9.52 -13.90 -12.69
CA TYR A 155 8.23 -14.51 -13.01
C TYR A 155 7.19 -13.41 -13.22
N LEU A 156 6.68 -13.33 -14.43
CA LEU A 156 5.62 -12.40 -14.82
C LEU A 156 4.27 -13.10 -14.71
N TYR A 157 3.37 -12.58 -13.90
CA TYR A 157 2.01 -13.06 -13.76
C TYR A 157 1.02 -12.06 -14.35
N GLU A 158 -0.05 -12.57 -14.97
CA GLU A 158 -1.17 -11.79 -15.48
C GLU A 158 -2.47 -12.19 -14.79
N ASN A 159 -3.23 -11.19 -14.35
CA ASN A 159 -4.56 -11.39 -13.80
C ASN A 159 -5.62 -11.34 -14.90
N SER A 160 -6.12 -12.52 -15.27
CA SER A 160 -7.21 -12.66 -16.26
C SER A 160 -8.55 -12.04 -15.84
N LEU A 161 -8.71 -11.72 -14.55
CA LEU A 161 -9.91 -11.10 -14.01
C LEU A 161 -9.81 -9.58 -13.93
N ALA A 162 -8.62 -9.00 -14.11
CA ALA A 162 -8.30 -7.60 -13.87
C ALA A 162 -9.40 -6.62 -14.32
N LEU A 163 -9.78 -5.74 -13.40
CA LEU A 163 -10.59 -4.57 -13.63
C LEU A 163 -9.72 -3.53 -14.35
N PRO A 164 -10.29 -2.83 -15.36
CA PRO A 164 -9.68 -1.60 -15.82
C PRO A 164 -9.69 -0.56 -14.66
N LEU A 165 -8.93 0.52 -14.81
CA LEU A 165 -8.93 1.63 -13.83
C LEU A 165 -10.29 2.29 -13.63
N VAL A 166 -11.27 2.00 -14.50
CA VAL A 166 -12.62 2.57 -14.46
C VAL A 166 -13.67 1.45 -14.38
N TYR A 167 -14.41 1.40 -13.28
CA TYR A 167 -15.44 0.38 -13.02
C TYR A 167 -16.68 1.00 -12.37
N GLY A 168 -17.77 0.24 -12.23
CA GLY A 168 -19.07 0.80 -11.88
C GLY A 168 -19.83 0.06 -10.78
N TYR A 169 -20.57 0.82 -9.98
CA TYR A 169 -21.40 0.32 -8.89
C TYR A 169 -22.88 0.67 -9.08
N ASP A 170 -23.75 -0.27 -8.71
CA ASP A 170 -25.21 -0.09 -8.69
C ASP A 170 -25.72 0.46 -7.35
N ASN A 171 -24.92 0.28 -6.29
CA ASN A 171 -25.29 0.55 -4.91
C ASN A 171 -24.11 1.12 -4.14
N TYR A 172 -24.41 1.74 -3.01
CA TYR A 172 -23.41 2.32 -2.14
C TYR A 172 -23.63 1.94 -0.67
N MET A 173 -22.62 2.14 0.16
CA MET A 173 -22.71 2.26 1.61
C MET A 173 -21.98 3.53 2.05
N LYS A 174 -22.37 4.10 3.20
CA LYS A 174 -21.67 5.24 3.79
C LYS A 174 -20.30 4.82 4.36
N LYS A 175 -19.34 5.74 4.32
CA LYS A 175 -18.00 5.53 4.88
C LYS A 175 -18.06 5.23 6.37
N SER A 176 -18.98 5.84 7.12
CA SER A 176 -19.20 5.57 8.55
C SER A 176 -19.49 4.10 8.83
N ASP A 177 -20.34 3.48 8.00
CA ASP A 177 -20.71 2.08 8.16
C ASP A 177 -19.56 1.17 7.74
N TRP A 178 -18.82 1.56 6.70
CA TRP A 178 -17.64 0.83 6.23
C TRP A 178 -16.50 0.88 7.25
N ASP A 179 -16.29 2.02 7.91
CA ASP A 179 -15.27 2.18 8.96
C ASP A 179 -15.56 1.28 10.17
N SER A 180 -16.84 0.93 10.41
CA SER A 180 -17.26 0.00 11.47
C SER A 180 -16.98 -1.47 11.16
N LEU A 181 -16.69 -1.82 9.91
CA LEU A 181 -16.33 -3.18 9.52
C LEU A 181 -14.94 -3.54 10.06
N ASP A 182 -14.71 -4.83 10.29
CA ASP A 182 -13.35 -5.34 10.49
C ASP A 182 -12.52 -5.15 9.21
N SER A 183 -11.22 -4.89 9.36
CA SER A 183 -10.31 -4.58 8.24
C SER A 183 -10.29 -5.67 7.16
N TYR A 184 -10.45 -6.94 7.56
CA TYR A 184 -10.52 -8.09 6.65
C TYR A 184 -11.82 -8.19 5.84
N ASP A 185 -12.88 -7.45 6.22
CA ASP A 185 -14.15 -7.41 5.47
C ASP A 185 -14.26 -6.19 4.54
N LYS A 186 -13.44 -5.16 4.78
CA LYS A 186 -13.53 -3.86 4.09
C LYS A 186 -13.29 -3.95 2.58
N GLU A 187 -12.32 -4.74 2.14
CA GLU A 187 -12.06 -4.92 0.69
C GLU A 187 -13.12 -5.79 0.01
N ASN A 188 -13.63 -6.81 0.71
CA ASN A 188 -14.72 -7.64 0.21
C ASN A 188 -16.02 -6.82 0.05
N ALA A 189 -16.27 -5.88 0.95
CA ALA A 189 -17.35 -4.91 0.83
C ALA A 189 -17.17 -3.99 -0.39
N MET A 190 -15.98 -3.42 -0.59
CA MET A 190 -15.67 -2.56 -1.74
C MET A 190 -15.78 -3.28 -3.08
N LEU A 191 -15.57 -4.61 -3.15
CA LEU A 191 -15.81 -5.38 -4.37
C LEU A 191 -17.29 -5.49 -4.75
N GLN A 192 -18.21 -5.24 -3.81
CA GLN A 192 -19.66 -5.41 -4.00
C GLN A 192 -20.39 -4.09 -4.22
N ILE A 193 -20.01 -3.06 -3.48
CA ILE A 193 -20.71 -1.77 -3.41
C ILE A 193 -19.71 -0.62 -3.23
N ALA A 194 -20.07 0.57 -3.71
CA ALA A 194 -19.24 1.76 -3.54
C ALA A 194 -19.27 2.23 -2.08
N VAL A 195 -18.13 2.63 -1.53
CA VAL A 195 -18.07 3.34 -0.25
C VAL A 195 -17.98 4.84 -0.53
N VAL A 196 -18.93 5.63 -0.02
CA VAL A 196 -18.99 7.08 -0.26
C VAL A 196 -19.09 7.85 1.05
N GLN A 197 -18.65 9.11 1.06
CA GLN A 197 -18.61 9.95 2.27
C GLN A 197 -20.00 10.20 2.87
N ASP A 198 -20.96 10.60 2.03
CA ASP A 198 -22.27 11.12 2.42
C ASP A 198 -23.41 10.38 1.72
N ASP A 199 -24.65 10.64 2.14
CA ASP A 199 -25.84 10.14 1.46
C ASP A 199 -25.90 10.60 0.01
N MET A 200 -26.28 9.68 -0.88
CA MET A 200 -26.40 9.93 -2.32
C MET A 200 -27.75 10.57 -2.70
N ASN A 201 -28.61 10.90 -1.73
CA ASN A 201 -29.88 11.60 -1.89
C ASN A 201 -30.78 10.99 -2.98
N GLY A 202 -30.86 9.66 -3.01
CA GLY A 202 -31.66 8.91 -3.98
C GLY A 202 -31.02 8.71 -5.36
N GLU A 203 -29.82 9.22 -5.63
CA GLU A 203 -29.09 8.94 -6.88
C GLU A 203 -28.81 7.45 -7.05
N LEU A 204 -28.44 6.77 -5.97
CA LEU A 204 -28.29 5.32 -5.89
C LEU A 204 -28.92 4.79 -4.61
N LYS A 205 -29.19 3.49 -4.58
CA LYS A 205 -29.74 2.82 -3.40
C LYS A 205 -28.62 2.37 -2.46
N GLU A 206 -28.73 2.76 -1.19
CA GLU A 206 -27.88 2.27 -0.10
C GLU A 206 -28.13 0.78 0.17
N ARG A 207 -27.06 0.01 0.39
CA ARG A 207 -27.09 -1.43 0.66
C ARG A 207 -25.97 -1.84 1.60
N THR A 208 -26.22 -2.90 2.36
CA THR A 208 -25.20 -3.60 3.15
C THR A 208 -24.56 -4.69 2.28
N PRO A 209 -23.21 -4.82 2.27
CA PRO A 209 -22.53 -5.88 1.55
C PRO A 209 -22.66 -7.22 2.30
N SER A 210 -22.43 -8.33 1.61
CA SER A 210 -22.35 -9.65 2.25
C SER A 210 -20.89 -9.99 2.49
N CYS A 211 -20.40 -9.79 3.70
CA CYS A 211 -19.05 -10.19 4.12
C CYS A 211 -19.08 -11.65 4.60
N ASN A 212 -18.19 -12.49 4.05
CA ASN A 212 -18.16 -13.93 4.29
C ASN A 212 -16.82 -14.43 4.85
N SER A 213 -16.03 -13.54 5.45
CA SER A 213 -14.81 -13.92 6.14
C SER A 213 -15.13 -14.80 7.35
N VAL A 214 -14.19 -15.68 7.72
CA VAL A 214 -14.37 -16.62 8.83
C VAL A 214 -13.17 -16.57 9.76
N VAL A 215 -13.43 -16.23 11.02
CA VAL A 215 -12.42 -16.24 12.09
C VAL A 215 -12.17 -17.69 12.54
N VAL A 216 -11.02 -18.26 12.15
CA VAL A 216 -10.63 -19.65 12.50
C VAL A 216 -9.84 -19.74 13.81
N VAL A 217 -9.22 -18.62 14.21
CA VAL A 217 -8.59 -18.41 15.53
C VAL A 217 -8.94 -17.00 16.01
N ASN A 218 -9.46 -16.89 17.23
CA ASN A 218 -9.66 -15.62 17.92
C ASN A 218 -8.65 -15.44 19.07
N LYS A 219 -8.60 -14.25 19.69
CA LYS A 219 -7.68 -13.93 20.79
C LYS A 219 -7.72 -14.95 21.92
N LYS A 220 -8.91 -15.36 22.37
CA LYS A 220 -9.06 -16.34 23.46
C LYS A 220 -8.37 -17.67 23.11
N LYS A 221 -8.62 -18.19 21.91
CA LYS A 221 -8.01 -19.44 21.42
C LYS A 221 -6.50 -19.28 21.19
N PHE A 222 -6.06 -18.12 20.69
CA PHE A 222 -4.64 -17.78 20.53
C PHE A 222 -3.92 -17.79 21.89
N MET A 223 -4.37 -16.97 22.85
CA MET A 223 -3.76 -16.87 24.17
C MET A 223 -3.81 -18.19 24.95
N SER A 224 -4.89 -18.97 24.81
CA SER A 224 -4.97 -20.29 25.43
C SER A 224 -3.92 -21.27 24.90
N LYS A 225 -3.52 -21.18 23.63
CA LYS A 225 -2.46 -22.01 23.06
C LYS A 225 -1.10 -21.54 23.55
N LEU A 226 -0.85 -20.24 23.48
CA LEU A 226 0.41 -19.65 23.94
C LEU A 226 0.72 -20.02 25.41
N LYS A 227 -0.28 -19.97 26.31
CA LYS A 227 -0.10 -20.34 27.73
C LYS A 227 0.29 -21.81 27.95
N LYS A 228 -0.08 -22.71 27.03
CA LYS A 228 0.24 -24.13 27.10
C LYS A 228 1.60 -24.46 26.46
N MET A 229 2.13 -23.56 25.65
CA MET A 229 3.41 -23.74 24.96
C MET A 229 4.57 -23.38 25.89
N LYS A 230 5.56 -24.27 25.97
CA LYS A 230 6.84 -24.00 26.64
C LYS A 230 7.87 -23.57 25.58
N LEU A 231 7.70 -22.37 25.01
CA LEU A 231 8.67 -21.83 24.07
C LEU A 231 9.86 -21.20 24.81
N PRO A 232 11.11 -21.44 24.35
CA PRO A 232 12.27 -20.75 24.90
C PRO A 232 12.11 -19.24 24.71
N ASN A 233 12.70 -18.47 25.62
CA ASN A 233 12.71 -17.00 25.57
C ASN A 233 11.34 -16.32 25.59
N MET A 234 10.25 -17.05 25.88
CA MET A 234 8.91 -16.47 25.99
C MET A 234 8.25 -16.83 27.34
N LYS A 235 7.57 -15.86 27.95
CA LYS A 235 6.70 -16.07 29.11
C LYS A 235 5.35 -15.41 28.86
N VAL A 236 4.27 -16.06 29.29
CA VAL A 236 2.90 -15.54 29.12
C VAL A 236 2.22 -15.49 30.48
N LYS A 237 1.75 -14.29 30.88
CA LYS A 237 1.02 -14.08 32.14
C LYS A 237 -0.21 -13.21 31.87
N GLY A 238 -1.41 -13.75 32.07
CA GLY A 238 -2.64 -13.07 31.67
C GLY A 238 -2.65 -12.85 30.15
N ASP A 239 -2.74 -11.60 29.72
CA ASP A 239 -2.67 -11.18 28.31
C ASP A 239 -1.29 -10.61 27.92
N LYS A 240 -0.35 -10.53 28.86
CA LYS A 240 1.01 -10.05 28.61
C LYS A 240 1.87 -11.18 28.08
N ILE A 241 2.53 -10.92 26.96
CA ILE A 241 3.53 -11.79 26.34
C ILE A 241 4.89 -11.13 26.52
N THR A 242 5.78 -11.78 27.25
CA THR A 242 7.15 -11.32 27.51
C THR A 242 8.11 -12.13 26.65
N VAL A 243 8.80 -11.45 25.73
CA VAL A 243 9.82 -12.02 24.84
C VAL A 243 11.18 -11.59 25.37
N LYS A 244 11.94 -12.51 25.97
CA LYS A 244 13.24 -12.23 26.60
C LYS A 244 14.36 -12.02 25.60
N SER A 245 14.32 -12.80 24.52
CA SER A 245 15.25 -12.81 23.40
C SER A 245 14.41 -12.92 22.13
N GLY A 246 14.82 -12.20 21.09
CA GLY A 246 14.03 -12.01 19.87
C GLY A 246 13.82 -13.29 19.06
N MET A 247 13.32 -13.12 17.84
CA MET A 247 13.16 -14.21 16.85
C MET A 247 12.31 -15.41 17.33
N VAL A 248 11.34 -15.19 18.21
CA VAL A 248 10.46 -16.26 18.70
C VAL A 248 9.44 -16.62 17.63
N LYS A 249 9.52 -17.85 17.11
CA LYS A 249 8.59 -18.44 16.14
C LYS A 249 7.53 -19.27 16.87
N ILE A 250 6.29 -18.78 16.90
CA ILE A 250 5.18 -19.38 17.64
C ILE A 250 4.28 -20.16 16.66
N PRO A 251 4.23 -21.50 16.71
CA PRO A 251 3.35 -22.28 15.85
C PRO A 251 1.89 -22.15 16.31
N ILE A 252 0.99 -21.85 15.37
CA ILE A 252 -0.45 -21.76 15.60
C ILE A 252 -1.15 -22.71 14.64
N SER A 253 -1.52 -23.90 15.13
CA SER A 253 -2.30 -24.85 14.33
C SER A 253 -3.78 -24.45 14.28
N PHE A 254 -4.48 -24.62 13.17
CA PHE A 254 -5.91 -24.33 13.06
C PHE A 254 -6.54 -25.14 11.93
N LYS A 255 -7.88 -25.10 11.82
CA LYS A 255 -8.59 -25.67 10.67
C LYS A 255 -8.95 -24.52 9.74
N GLY A 256 -8.11 -24.29 8.73
CA GLY A 256 -8.35 -23.27 7.72
C GLY A 256 -9.50 -23.64 6.78
N ILE A 257 -9.84 -22.71 5.90
CA ILE A 257 -10.81 -22.91 4.82
C ILE A 257 -10.04 -23.04 3.50
N ALA A 258 -10.44 -24.00 2.67
CA ALA A 258 -9.90 -24.15 1.33
C ALA A 258 -10.32 -22.98 0.42
N ASN A 259 -9.68 -22.81 -0.73
CA ASN A 259 -10.00 -21.75 -1.70
C ASN A 259 -10.13 -20.35 -1.06
N SER A 260 -9.21 -20.00 -0.16
CA SER A 260 -9.30 -18.76 0.64
C SER A 260 -7.96 -18.02 0.69
N GLU A 261 -8.01 -16.70 0.72
CA GLU A 261 -6.91 -15.92 1.31
C GLU A 261 -6.96 -16.08 2.82
N THR A 262 -5.80 -16.13 3.47
CA THR A 262 -5.71 -16.18 4.93
C THR A 262 -5.00 -14.93 5.42
N TYR A 263 -5.49 -14.35 6.52
CA TYR A 263 -4.90 -13.17 7.13
C TYR A 263 -4.59 -13.40 8.61
N LEU A 264 -3.50 -12.80 9.07
CA LEU A 264 -3.30 -12.50 10.48
C LEU A 264 -3.72 -11.06 10.73
N ASN A 265 -4.76 -10.88 11.52
CA ASN A 265 -5.19 -9.57 11.99
C ASN A 265 -4.71 -9.35 13.42
N ILE A 266 -4.01 -8.24 13.66
CA ILE A 266 -3.55 -7.83 14.99
C ILE A 266 -4.07 -6.42 15.22
N LYS A 267 -4.79 -6.19 16.32
CA LYS A 267 -5.34 -4.89 16.68
C LYS A 267 -4.77 -4.40 18.01
N GLY A 268 -4.56 -3.10 18.10
CA GLY A 268 -4.16 -2.43 19.34
C GLY A 268 -2.84 -2.99 19.90
N ILE A 269 -1.81 -3.01 19.07
CA ILE A 269 -0.47 -3.43 19.44
C ILE A 269 0.08 -2.43 20.45
N ASP A 270 0.35 -2.92 21.65
CA ASP A 270 1.08 -2.19 22.68
C ASP A 270 2.38 -2.95 22.98
N TYR A 271 3.49 -2.26 22.70
CA TYR A 271 4.84 -2.77 22.87
C TYR A 271 5.60 -1.86 23.82
N ASN A 272 6.23 -2.47 24.82
CA ASN A 272 7.09 -1.80 25.77
C ASN A 272 8.44 -2.48 25.85
N HIS A 273 9.50 -1.67 25.89
CA HIS A 273 10.83 -2.11 26.27
C HIS A 273 10.83 -2.67 27.69
N PHE A 274 11.84 -3.46 28.02
CA PHE A 274 12.11 -3.78 29.40
C PHE A 274 12.47 -2.53 30.19
N SER A 275 12.03 -2.46 31.45
CA SER A 275 12.41 -1.34 32.32
C SER A 275 13.92 -1.30 32.51
N ASP A 276 14.48 -0.10 32.69
CA ASP A 276 15.91 0.07 32.93
C ASP A 276 16.40 -0.74 34.14
N GLU A 277 15.55 -0.89 35.15
CA GLU A 277 15.79 -1.69 36.33
C GLU A 277 15.86 -3.18 36.01
N TYR A 278 14.89 -3.71 35.24
CA TYR A 278 14.92 -5.10 34.76
C TYR A 278 16.19 -5.38 33.95
N VAL A 279 16.58 -4.46 33.07
CA VAL A 279 17.79 -4.60 32.27
C VAL A 279 19.03 -4.63 33.17
N LYS A 280 19.16 -3.69 34.11
CA LYS A 280 20.28 -3.65 35.06
C LYS A 280 20.36 -4.92 35.90
N GLU A 281 19.23 -5.43 36.39
CA GLU A 281 19.16 -6.65 37.18
C GLU A 281 19.55 -7.87 36.36
N LYS A 282 19.01 -8.01 35.14
CA LYS A 282 19.33 -9.12 34.24
C LYS A 282 20.79 -9.16 33.83
N LEU A 283 21.39 -8.01 33.54
CA LEU A 283 22.82 -7.94 33.18
C LEU A 283 23.77 -8.29 34.35
N LYS A 284 23.28 -8.28 35.60
CA LYS A 284 24.01 -8.73 36.78
C LYS A 284 23.86 -10.23 37.08
N ALA A 285 22.89 -10.91 36.45
CA ALA A 285 22.65 -12.32 36.69
C ALA A 285 23.86 -13.15 36.21
N SER A 286 24.38 -14.03 37.07
CA SER A 286 25.57 -14.84 36.79
C SER A 286 25.33 -15.93 35.75
N ASP A 287 24.07 -16.27 35.49
CA ASP A 287 23.61 -17.33 34.59
C ASP A 287 23.14 -16.80 33.22
N ILE A 288 23.25 -15.49 32.95
CA ILE A 288 22.82 -14.91 31.67
C ILE A 288 23.73 -15.36 30.53
N SER A 289 23.16 -15.89 29.45
CA SER A 289 23.90 -16.22 28.24
C SER A 289 24.38 -14.96 27.49
N GLN A 290 25.40 -15.09 26.63
CA GLN A 290 25.85 -13.96 25.81
C GLN A 290 24.76 -13.45 24.85
N ASP A 291 23.95 -14.36 24.30
CA ASP A 291 22.83 -14.01 23.43
C ASP A 291 21.75 -13.23 24.19
N GLU A 292 21.36 -13.70 25.39
CA GLU A 292 20.37 -13.00 26.23
C GLU A 292 20.90 -11.64 26.69
N ARG A 293 22.21 -11.53 26.99
CA ARG A 293 22.87 -10.26 27.31
C ARG A 293 22.81 -9.27 26.14
N SER A 294 23.09 -9.73 24.92
CA SER A 294 23.05 -8.90 23.71
C SER A 294 21.64 -8.41 23.41
N ASP A 295 20.64 -9.29 23.52
CA ASP A 295 19.23 -8.96 23.28
C ASP A 295 18.67 -7.98 24.32
N VAL A 296 19.04 -8.12 25.60
CA VAL A 296 18.63 -7.19 26.66
C VAL A 296 19.21 -5.78 26.42
N ILE A 297 20.44 -5.67 25.90
CA ILE A 297 21.04 -4.39 25.53
C ILE A 297 20.39 -3.84 24.25
N TYR A 298 20.19 -4.69 23.25
CA TYR A 298 19.54 -4.33 21.99
C TYR A 298 18.12 -3.79 22.24
N ASN A 299 17.35 -4.45 23.11
CA ASN A 299 15.99 -4.05 23.50
C ASN A 299 15.88 -2.56 23.82
N LYS A 300 16.83 -1.96 24.55
CA LYS A 300 16.79 -0.53 24.94
C LYS A 300 16.74 0.44 23.77
N ARG A 301 17.06 -0.02 22.55
CA ARG A 301 17.21 0.80 21.35
C ARG A 301 16.32 0.33 20.20
N VAL A 302 15.38 -0.60 20.45
CA VAL A 302 14.56 -1.16 19.37
C VAL A 302 13.41 -0.23 19.02
N ASP A 303 13.67 0.70 18.12
CA ASP A 303 12.63 1.61 17.64
C ASP A 303 11.94 1.10 16.36
N ASN A 304 12.43 0.02 15.76
CA ASN A 304 11.85 -0.61 14.57
C ASN A 304 12.15 -2.12 14.58
N PHE A 305 11.12 -2.95 14.37
CA PHE A 305 11.28 -4.39 14.22
C PHE A 305 10.14 -5.01 13.41
N TYR A 306 10.39 -6.19 12.85
CA TYR A 306 9.38 -6.92 12.11
C TYR A 306 8.38 -7.61 13.04
N LEU A 307 7.09 -7.43 12.80
CA LEU A 307 6.03 -8.14 13.51
C LEU A 307 5.02 -8.70 12.50
N GLY A 308 4.66 -9.96 12.66
CA GLY A 308 3.76 -10.63 11.74
C GLY A 308 3.90 -12.13 11.86
N GLY A 309 3.74 -12.85 10.77
CA GLY A 309 3.90 -14.29 10.78
C GLY A 309 4.60 -14.84 9.56
N ILE A 310 4.71 -16.16 9.57
CA ILE A 310 5.39 -16.94 8.55
C ILE A 310 4.48 -18.10 8.14
N ILE A 311 4.27 -18.27 6.85
CA ILE A 311 3.64 -19.45 6.26
C ILE A 311 4.48 -19.92 5.08
N ASN A 312 4.67 -21.23 4.97
CA ASN A 312 5.48 -21.86 3.93
C ASN A 312 6.85 -21.16 3.75
N ASP A 313 7.49 -20.86 4.90
CA ASP A 313 8.78 -20.19 4.98
C ASP A 313 8.85 -18.76 4.42
N LYS A 314 7.70 -18.09 4.23
CA LYS A 314 7.62 -16.68 3.85
C LYS A 314 6.98 -15.80 4.91
N TYR A 315 7.58 -14.62 5.06
CA TYR A 315 7.17 -13.57 5.95
C TYR A 315 5.94 -12.81 5.41
N ALA A 316 4.96 -12.62 6.27
CA ALA A 316 3.80 -11.77 6.07
C ALA A 316 3.55 -10.96 7.34
N GLY A 317 3.81 -9.66 7.26
CA GLY A 317 3.94 -8.80 8.43
C GLY A 317 4.34 -7.40 8.03
N PHE A 318 4.60 -6.58 9.03
CA PHE A 318 4.94 -5.18 8.86
C PHE A 318 6.13 -4.81 9.75
N ASN A 319 6.68 -3.63 9.48
CA ASN A 319 7.69 -3.04 10.36
C ASN A 319 6.94 -2.22 11.42
N TYR A 320 6.94 -2.73 12.66
CA TYR A 320 6.43 -1.98 13.79
C TYR A 320 7.49 -0.97 14.22
N CYS A 321 7.11 0.30 14.21
CA CYS A 321 7.93 1.40 14.67
C CYS A 321 7.42 1.91 16.01
N THR A 322 8.32 2.20 16.95
CA THR A 322 7.96 2.96 18.16
C THR A 322 7.81 4.45 17.80
N LYS A 323 7.28 5.25 18.72
CA LYS A 323 7.12 6.71 18.51
C LYS A 323 8.43 7.46 18.22
N TYR A 324 9.59 6.83 18.44
CA TYR A 324 10.90 7.45 18.33
C TYR A 324 11.59 7.23 16.97
N TYR A 325 11.00 6.45 16.06
CA TYR A 325 11.57 6.17 14.74
C TYR A 325 10.50 6.18 13.65
N ILE A 326 10.59 7.12 12.71
CA ILE A 326 9.80 7.21 11.46
C ILE A 326 8.36 6.65 11.63
N TYR A 327 7.70 7.07 12.71
CA TYR A 327 6.50 6.42 13.23
C TYR A 327 5.35 6.65 12.26
N ASN A 328 4.77 5.57 11.75
CA ASN A 328 3.62 5.63 10.84
C ASN A 328 2.28 5.66 11.59
N GLY A 329 2.25 5.62 12.92
CA GLY A 329 1.01 5.59 13.69
C GLY A 329 0.38 4.20 13.83
N ALA A 330 0.86 3.19 13.10
CA ALA A 330 0.17 1.92 12.99
C ALA A 330 0.17 1.14 14.31
N LYS A 331 -1.02 1.00 14.90
CA LYS A 331 -1.28 0.13 16.06
C LYS A 331 -2.03 -1.15 15.69
N SER A 332 -2.44 -1.28 14.43
CA SER A 332 -3.16 -2.45 13.93
C SER A 332 -2.65 -2.80 12.54
N THR A 333 -2.76 -4.07 12.16
CA THR A 333 -2.32 -4.57 10.87
C THR A 333 -3.16 -5.76 10.41
N LEU A 334 -3.30 -5.90 9.10
CA LEU A 334 -3.83 -7.08 8.44
C LEU A 334 -2.75 -7.67 7.52
N CYS A 335 -2.05 -8.68 8.02
CA CYS A 335 -0.97 -9.34 7.29
C CYS A 335 -1.54 -10.43 6.39
N ASN A 336 -1.26 -10.36 5.08
CA ASN A 336 -1.73 -11.35 4.13
C ASN A 336 -0.79 -12.55 4.01
N TYR A 337 -1.33 -13.71 4.38
CA TYR A 337 -0.66 -15.00 4.31
C TYR A 337 -0.84 -15.70 2.95
N GLY A 338 -1.49 -15.04 2.02
CA GLY A 338 -1.67 -15.48 0.65
C GLY A 338 -2.89 -16.36 0.44
N TYR A 339 -3.16 -16.59 -0.85
CA TYR A 339 -4.19 -17.50 -1.29
C TYR A 339 -3.74 -18.96 -1.17
N ASN A 340 -4.62 -19.81 -0.66
CA ASN A 340 -4.38 -21.24 -0.54
C ASN A 340 -5.56 -22.02 -1.12
N LYS A 341 -5.28 -22.84 -2.16
CA LYS A 341 -6.27 -23.73 -2.76
C LYS A 341 -6.77 -24.78 -1.75
N ASN A 342 -5.86 -25.34 -0.97
CA ASN A 342 -6.16 -26.29 0.10
C ASN A 342 -6.22 -25.57 1.46
N SER A 343 -6.93 -26.12 2.42
CA SER A 343 -7.02 -25.53 3.77
C SER A 343 -5.66 -25.52 4.47
N LEU A 344 -5.20 -24.36 4.93
CA LEU A 344 -4.05 -24.26 5.83
C LEU A 344 -4.33 -24.92 7.18
N LYS A 345 -3.32 -25.59 7.73
CA LYS A 345 -3.40 -26.29 9.02
C LYS A 345 -2.57 -25.63 10.12
N GLU A 346 -1.60 -24.82 9.74
CA GLU A 346 -0.68 -24.16 10.65
C GLU A 346 -0.19 -22.85 10.02
N ALA A 347 0.11 -21.89 10.88
CA ALA A 347 0.86 -20.68 10.58
C ALA A 347 1.80 -20.41 11.75
N TYR A 348 2.85 -19.62 11.54
CA TYR A 348 3.71 -19.17 12.61
C TYR A 348 3.49 -17.69 12.87
N PHE A 349 3.43 -17.30 14.13
CA PHE A 349 3.52 -15.89 14.54
C PHE A 349 4.95 -15.61 14.98
N TYR A 350 5.55 -14.54 14.46
CA TYR A 350 6.96 -14.24 14.64
C TYR A 350 7.14 -12.95 15.43
N MET A 351 7.77 -13.06 16.60
CA MET A 351 8.08 -11.94 17.48
C MET A 351 9.58 -11.69 17.42
N SER A 352 9.99 -10.76 16.56
CA SER A 352 11.41 -10.58 16.22
C SER A 352 12.21 -9.82 17.29
N SER A 353 11.56 -9.03 18.15
CA SER A 353 12.22 -8.20 19.15
C SER A 353 11.92 -8.66 20.58
N PRO A 354 12.89 -8.56 21.51
CA PRO A 354 12.62 -8.66 22.93
C PRO A 354 11.67 -7.55 23.41
N GLY A 355 10.95 -7.78 24.51
CA GLY A 355 10.09 -6.80 25.17
C GLY A 355 8.80 -7.39 25.72
N VAL A 356 7.86 -6.51 26.07
CA VAL A 356 6.53 -6.87 26.59
C VAL A 356 5.46 -6.41 25.62
N TYR A 357 4.62 -7.36 25.20
CA TYR A 357 3.59 -7.16 24.21
C TYR A 357 2.21 -7.40 24.82
N THR A 358 1.27 -6.55 24.44
CA THR A 358 -0.17 -6.84 24.52
C THR A 358 -0.85 -6.47 23.21
N PHE A 359 -2.00 -7.08 22.97
CA PHE A 359 -2.83 -6.83 21.79
C PHE A 359 -4.27 -6.66 22.27
N ASP A 360 -5.01 -5.69 21.73
CA ASP A 360 -6.45 -5.58 21.97
C ASP A 360 -7.17 -6.80 21.39
N ASP A 361 -6.82 -7.19 20.16
CA ASP A 361 -7.32 -8.39 19.49
C ASP A 361 -6.26 -9.03 18.60
N ILE A 362 -6.38 -10.34 18.37
CA ILE A 362 -5.54 -11.08 17.42
C ILE A 362 -6.34 -12.24 16.84
N LYS A 363 -6.41 -12.30 15.52
CA LYS A 363 -7.24 -13.26 14.78
C LYS A 363 -6.47 -13.87 13.61
N ILE A 364 -6.77 -15.14 13.32
CA ILE A 364 -6.51 -15.72 12.00
C ILE A 364 -7.86 -15.82 11.30
N VAL A 365 -7.93 -15.23 10.11
CA VAL A 365 -9.16 -15.08 9.34
C VAL A 365 -8.95 -15.70 7.97
N CYS A 366 -9.92 -16.49 7.51
CA CYS A 366 -9.96 -16.97 6.12
C CYS A 366 -11.02 -16.19 5.35
N GLN A 367 -10.66 -15.67 4.18
CA GLN A 367 -11.55 -15.01 3.24
C GLN A 367 -11.78 -15.92 2.03
N PRO A 368 -12.94 -16.59 1.93
CA PRO A 368 -13.26 -17.46 0.81
C PRO A 368 -13.34 -16.68 -0.51
N MET A 369 -12.78 -17.25 -1.58
CA MET A 369 -12.71 -16.64 -2.91
C MET A 369 -13.85 -17.07 -3.85
N ASP A 370 -14.81 -17.87 -3.38
CA ASP A 370 -15.88 -18.45 -4.21
C ASP A 370 -16.71 -17.38 -4.93
N ASN A 371 -16.99 -16.25 -4.26
CA ASN A 371 -17.77 -15.15 -4.83
C ASN A 371 -16.93 -14.10 -5.57
N TYR A 372 -15.60 -14.16 -5.48
CA TYR A 372 -14.69 -13.13 -5.99
C TYR A 372 -14.96 -12.82 -7.47
N LYS A 373 -14.96 -13.85 -8.31
CA LYS A 373 -15.17 -13.71 -9.76
C LYS A 373 -16.53 -13.09 -10.09
N LYS A 374 -17.57 -13.41 -9.30
CA LYS A 374 -18.91 -12.84 -9.46
C LYS A 374 -18.91 -11.34 -9.15
N TYR A 375 -18.25 -10.93 -8.07
CA TYR A 375 -18.14 -9.53 -7.68
C TYR A 375 -17.38 -8.71 -8.74
N VAL A 376 -16.19 -9.17 -9.13
CA VAL A 376 -15.38 -8.50 -10.17
C VAL A 376 -16.14 -8.38 -11.49
N LYS A 377 -16.84 -9.42 -11.93
CA LYS A 377 -17.64 -9.37 -13.17
C LYS A 377 -18.75 -8.31 -13.10
N LYS A 378 -19.35 -8.08 -11.93
CA LYS A 378 -20.42 -7.08 -11.75
C LYS A 378 -19.90 -5.64 -11.86
N LEU A 379 -18.64 -5.41 -11.49
CA LEU A 379 -18.00 -4.09 -11.53
C LEU A 379 -17.57 -3.66 -12.94
N LYS A 380 -17.31 -4.62 -13.85
CA LYS A 380 -16.83 -4.32 -15.20
C LYS A 380 -17.80 -3.43 -15.98
N LEU A 381 -17.25 -2.36 -16.57
CA LEU A 381 -17.97 -1.46 -17.47
C LEU A 381 -17.45 -1.60 -18.89
N ASN A 382 -18.30 -1.20 -19.85
CA ASN A 382 -17.88 -1.01 -21.23
C ASN A 382 -17.31 0.40 -21.37
N ILE A 383 -15.98 0.49 -21.32
CA ILE A 383 -15.21 1.73 -21.42
C ILE A 383 -14.45 1.74 -22.75
N LYS A 384 -14.42 2.88 -23.43
CA LYS A 384 -13.64 3.12 -24.64
C LYS A 384 -12.84 4.41 -24.53
N ASN A 385 -11.72 4.46 -25.23
CA ASN A 385 -10.85 5.65 -25.34
C ASN A 385 -10.45 6.19 -23.96
N LEU A 386 -9.99 5.31 -23.07
CA LEU A 386 -9.46 5.72 -21.78
C LEU A 386 -8.06 6.31 -21.99
N GLU A 387 -7.94 7.61 -21.78
CA GLU A 387 -6.73 8.38 -21.97
C GLU A 387 -6.37 9.12 -20.68
N ILE A 388 -5.09 9.09 -20.32
CA ILE A 388 -4.53 9.87 -19.22
C ILE A 388 -3.37 10.68 -19.80
N GLU A 389 -3.54 12.00 -19.83
CA GLU A 389 -2.54 12.92 -20.35
C GLU A 389 -2.31 14.04 -19.34
N HIS A 390 -1.09 14.15 -18.82
CA HIS A 390 -0.68 15.19 -17.87
C HIS A 390 -1.64 15.35 -16.68
N ASN A 391 -2.54 16.34 -16.77
CA ASN A 391 -3.50 16.73 -15.76
C ASN A 391 -4.95 16.40 -16.16
N LYS A 392 -5.17 15.56 -17.16
CA LYS A 392 -6.49 15.18 -17.67
C LYS A 392 -6.66 13.67 -17.75
N ILE A 393 -7.90 13.24 -17.50
CA ILE A 393 -8.34 11.86 -17.71
C ILE A 393 -9.64 11.93 -18.50
N SER A 394 -9.77 11.16 -19.58
CA SER A 394 -11.03 11.10 -20.32
C SER A 394 -11.36 9.69 -20.78
N TYR A 395 -12.65 9.39 -20.88
CA TYR A 395 -13.13 8.12 -21.42
C TYR A 395 -14.62 8.18 -21.78
N ASN A 396 -15.05 7.26 -22.65
CA ASN A 396 -16.45 7.03 -22.98
C ASN A 396 -16.98 5.81 -22.23
N ALA A 397 -18.09 5.97 -21.52
CA ALA A 397 -18.76 4.90 -20.78
C ALA A 397 -20.14 4.58 -21.38
N LYS A 398 -20.40 3.30 -21.66
CA LYS A 398 -21.74 2.82 -22.03
C LYS A 398 -22.39 2.11 -20.85
N LEU A 399 -23.49 2.66 -20.37
CA LEU A 399 -24.19 2.21 -19.17
C LEU A 399 -25.58 1.64 -19.49
N ASN A 400 -25.89 0.47 -18.92
CA ASN A 400 -27.19 -0.18 -19.08
C ASN A 400 -28.24 0.29 -18.05
N ASN A 401 -27.79 0.93 -16.98
CA ASN A 401 -28.57 1.49 -15.87
C ASN A 401 -27.76 2.63 -15.23
N LYS A 402 -28.41 3.44 -14.38
CA LYS A 402 -27.70 4.46 -13.59
C LYS A 402 -26.66 3.78 -12.68
N LYS A 403 -25.43 4.30 -12.66
CA LYS A 403 -24.31 3.77 -11.87
C LYS A 403 -23.44 4.89 -11.33
N LEU A 404 -22.74 4.61 -10.23
CA LEU A 404 -21.55 5.36 -9.83
C LEU A 404 -20.37 4.75 -10.59
N ILE A 405 -19.72 5.54 -11.43
CA ILE A 405 -18.48 5.17 -12.12
C ILE A 405 -17.32 5.59 -11.23
N CYS A 406 -16.57 4.62 -10.72
CA CYS A 406 -15.34 4.83 -9.97
C CYS A 406 -14.16 4.85 -10.95
N THR A 407 -13.30 5.85 -10.81
CA THR A 407 -12.00 5.95 -11.49
C THR A 407 -10.93 5.81 -10.41
N ALA A 408 -10.14 4.73 -10.46
CA ALA A 408 -9.16 4.34 -9.44
C ALA A 408 -7.92 5.26 -9.41
N VAL A 409 -8.14 6.57 -9.42
CA VAL A 409 -7.17 7.65 -9.28
C VAL A 409 -7.52 8.43 -8.01
N PRO A 410 -6.54 8.68 -7.11
CA PRO A 410 -6.82 9.34 -5.85
C PRO A 410 -7.42 10.74 -6.00
N TYR A 411 -8.44 11.03 -5.21
CA TYR A 411 -9.08 12.33 -5.11
C TYR A 411 -8.15 13.36 -4.44
N SER A 412 -8.22 14.58 -4.96
CA SER A 412 -7.61 15.80 -4.46
C SER A 412 -8.50 16.98 -4.78
N LYS A 413 -8.43 18.05 -3.98
CA LYS A 413 -9.24 19.28 -4.16
C LYS A 413 -9.03 19.95 -5.52
N GLY A 414 -7.89 19.70 -6.18
CA GLY A 414 -7.57 20.27 -7.49
C GLY A 414 -8.31 19.61 -8.67
N TRP A 415 -9.00 18.48 -8.45
CA TRP A 415 -9.75 17.80 -9.51
C TRP A 415 -11.14 18.42 -9.73
N SER A 416 -11.52 18.51 -11.01
CA SER A 416 -12.86 18.83 -11.48
C SER A 416 -13.31 17.78 -12.49
N ALA A 417 -14.62 17.56 -12.62
CA ALA A 417 -15.20 16.57 -13.54
C ALA A 417 -16.31 17.16 -14.42
N LYS A 418 -16.48 16.56 -15.59
CA LYS A 418 -17.58 16.83 -16.52
C LYS A 418 -18.18 15.52 -17.03
N ILE A 419 -19.49 15.54 -17.25
CA ILE A 419 -20.23 14.50 -17.96
C ILE A 419 -20.89 15.17 -19.16
N ASP A 420 -20.57 14.70 -20.37
CA ASP A 420 -21.10 15.26 -21.63
C ASP A 420 -20.89 16.78 -21.73
N GLY A 421 -19.70 17.24 -21.33
CA GLY A 421 -19.30 18.66 -21.31
C GLY A 421 -19.88 19.50 -20.17
N LYS A 422 -20.84 18.98 -19.39
CA LYS A 422 -21.46 19.69 -18.25
C LYS A 422 -20.72 19.39 -16.94
N PRO A 423 -20.53 20.37 -16.04
CA PRO A 423 -19.90 20.13 -14.74
C PRO A 423 -20.60 19.02 -13.95
N ALA A 424 -19.80 18.16 -13.32
CA ALA A 424 -20.29 17.06 -12.49
C ALA A 424 -19.59 17.06 -11.13
N LYS A 425 -20.34 16.70 -10.07
CA LYS A 425 -19.80 16.56 -8.72
C LYS A 425 -18.93 15.30 -8.64
N ILE A 426 -17.68 15.46 -8.21
CA ILE A 426 -16.83 14.32 -7.86
C ILE A 426 -17.24 13.80 -6.49
N ILE A 427 -17.45 12.49 -6.42
CA ILE A 427 -17.75 11.74 -5.20
C ILE A 427 -16.49 11.00 -4.78
N LYS A 428 -16.01 11.22 -3.55
CA LYS A 428 -14.94 10.39 -2.98
C LYS A 428 -15.46 8.97 -2.82
N THR A 429 -14.84 8.04 -3.53
CA THR A 429 -15.28 6.65 -3.65
C THR A 429 -14.20 5.72 -3.11
N ASN A 430 -14.58 4.70 -2.35
CA ASN A 430 -13.67 3.68 -1.79
C ASN A 430 -12.51 4.32 -1.00
N GLY A 431 -12.86 5.31 -0.17
CA GLY A 431 -11.94 6.06 0.70
C GLY A 431 -11.12 7.11 -0.06
N MET A 432 -10.40 6.70 -1.10
CA MET A 432 -9.41 7.55 -1.76
C MET A 432 -9.67 7.90 -3.22
N TYR A 433 -10.52 7.17 -3.95
CA TYR A 433 -10.69 7.34 -5.40
C TYR A 433 -11.73 8.38 -5.79
N MET A 434 -11.70 8.78 -7.07
CA MET A 434 -12.72 9.64 -7.67
C MET A 434 -13.88 8.81 -8.21
N GLY A 435 -15.10 9.34 -8.14
CA GLY A 435 -16.25 8.78 -8.84
C GLY A 435 -17.25 9.83 -9.27
N VAL A 436 -18.08 9.48 -10.24
CA VAL A 436 -19.20 10.31 -10.74
C VAL A 436 -20.43 9.43 -10.97
N VAL A 437 -21.62 9.98 -10.80
CA VAL A 437 -22.88 9.27 -11.14
C VAL A 437 -23.32 9.65 -12.54
N ALA A 438 -23.62 8.65 -13.36
CA ALA A 438 -24.18 8.85 -14.69
C ALA A 438 -25.43 7.96 -14.88
N PRO A 439 -26.47 8.45 -15.58
CA PRO A 439 -27.66 7.68 -15.89
C PRO A 439 -27.38 6.58 -16.94
N LYS A 440 -28.42 5.82 -17.29
CA LYS A 440 -28.36 4.89 -18.43
C LYS A 440 -28.09 5.68 -19.72
N GLY A 441 -27.12 5.26 -20.51
CA GLY A 441 -26.77 5.96 -21.75
C GLY A 441 -25.31 5.77 -22.15
N ASN A 442 -24.89 6.51 -23.18
CA ASN A 442 -23.49 6.68 -23.52
C ASN A 442 -23.07 8.06 -23.01
N HIS A 443 -21.97 8.12 -22.26
CA HIS A 443 -21.50 9.35 -21.64
C HIS A 443 -20.01 9.53 -21.85
N LYS A 444 -19.59 10.77 -22.16
CA LYS A 444 -18.19 11.18 -22.12
C LYS A 444 -17.88 11.71 -20.73
N ILE A 445 -16.92 11.09 -20.05
CA ILE A 445 -16.46 11.50 -18.72
C ILE A 445 -15.09 12.13 -18.85
N GLU A 446 -14.91 13.31 -18.26
CA GLU A 446 -13.67 14.07 -18.33
C GLU A 446 -13.30 14.60 -16.95
N TYR A 447 -12.06 14.37 -16.51
CA TYR A 447 -11.47 14.97 -15.33
C TYR A 447 -10.35 15.92 -15.73
N SER A 448 -10.19 17.01 -14.99
CA SER A 448 -9.08 17.95 -15.15
C SER A 448 -8.57 18.42 -13.80
N TYR A 449 -7.25 18.44 -13.64
CA TYR A 449 -6.55 18.85 -12.42
C TYR A 449 -5.89 20.21 -12.58
N VAL A 450 -6.06 21.06 -11.56
CA VAL A 450 -5.31 22.29 -11.37
C VAL A 450 -4.82 22.33 -9.93
N THR A 451 -3.52 22.57 -9.73
CA THR A 451 -2.93 22.67 -8.40
C THR A 451 -3.64 23.77 -7.60
N PRO A 452 -4.27 23.46 -6.45
CA PRO A 452 -4.93 24.46 -5.63
C PRO A 452 -3.94 25.57 -5.21
N GLY A 453 -4.37 26.82 -5.35
CA GLY A 453 -3.54 27.99 -5.04
C GLY A 453 -2.53 28.39 -6.11
N LEU A 454 -2.36 27.62 -7.20
CA LEU A 454 -1.41 27.96 -8.27
C LEU A 454 -1.70 29.33 -8.88
N GLY A 455 -2.96 29.65 -9.19
CA GLY A 455 -3.32 30.96 -9.74
C GLY A 455 -2.99 32.13 -8.80
N LEU A 456 -3.27 31.98 -7.49
CA LEU A 456 -2.92 32.98 -6.49
C LEU A 456 -1.40 33.12 -6.34
N GLY A 457 -0.67 32.00 -6.29
CA GLY A 457 0.78 31.98 -6.20
C GLY A 457 1.44 32.61 -7.41
N SER A 458 0.93 32.35 -8.62
CA SER A 458 1.38 33.00 -9.85
C SER A 458 1.14 34.50 -9.84
N ALA A 459 -0.04 34.95 -9.38
CA ALA A 459 -0.35 36.38 -9.26
C ALA A 459 0.57 37.10 -8.26
N LEU A 460 0.80 36.51 -7.08
CA LEU A 460 1.71 37.06 -6.08
C LEU A 460 3.17 37.07 -6.56
N SER A 461 3.60 36.03 -7.26
CA SER A 461 4.95 35.96 -7.84
C SER A 461 5.15 37.04 -8.91
N LEU A 462 4.16 37.25 -9.77
CA LEU A 462 4.21 38.30 -10.79
C LEU A 462 4.26 39.69 -10.14
N ALA A 463 3.43 39.94 -9.11
CA ALA A 463 3.47 41.19 -8.36
C ALA A 463 4.85 41.44 -7.71
N GLY A 464 5.44 40.42 -7.08
CA GLY A 464 6.78 40.51 -6.50
C GLY A 464 7.88 40.79 -7.53
N TRP A 465 7.77 40.17 -8.71
CA TRP A 465 8.67 40.44 -9.85
C TRP A 465 8.56 41.88 -10.33
N LEU A 466 7.35 42.41 -10.49
CA LEU A 466 7.12 43.79 -10.91
C LEU A 466 7.66 44.80 -9.90
N VAL A 467 7.49 44.53 -8.59
CA VAL A 467 8.10 45.34 -7.51
C VAL A 467 9.62 45.31 -7.59
N THR A 468 10.21 44.12 -7.78
CA THR A 468 11.68 43.96 -7.88
C THR A 468 12.24 44.72 -9.08
N ILE A 469 11.61 44.62 -10.25
CA ILE A 469 12.00 45.35 -11.45
C ILE A 469 11.89 46.86 -11.21
N SER A 470 10.81 47.32 -10.59
CA SER A 470 10.59 48.74 -10.28
C SER A 470 11.68 49.29 -9.37
N LEU A 471 12.02 48.56 -8.30
CA LEU A 471 13.10 48.93 -7.38
C LEU A 471 14.45 48.96 -8.10
N PHE A 472 14.75 47.96 -8.92
CA PHE A 472 16.01 47.91 -9.68
C PHE A 472 16.17 49.11 -10.62
N ILE A 473 15.11 49.51 -11.32
CA ILE A 473 15.10 50.70 -12.19
C ILE A 473 15.34 51.97 -11.36
N ILE A 474 14.66 52.11 -10.21
CA ILE A 474 14.83 53.26 -9.31
C ILE A 474 16.28 53.36 -8.81
N PHE A 475 16.87 52.26 -8.35
CA PHE A 475 18.25 52.23 -7.86
C PHE A 475 19.28 52.51 -8.95
N ARG A 476 19.08 52.00 -10.18
CA ARG A 476 19.96 52.33 -11.31
C ARG A 476 19.91 53.82 -11.67
N ARG A 477 18.71 54.41 -11.69
CA ARG A 477 18.55 55.85 -11.97
C ARG A 477 19.25 56.72 -10.91
N LYS A 478 19.15 56.35 -9.63
CA LYS A 478 19.85 57.04 -8.54
C LYS A 478 21.38 56.92 -8.62
N LYS A 479 21.91 55.82 -9.16
CA LYS A 479 23.36 55.61 -9.28
C LYS A 479 24.00 56.34 -10.47
N ASN A 480 23.21 56.71 -11.48
CA ASN A 480 23.67 57.50 -12.63
C ASN A 480 23.50 59.02 -12.43
N THR A 481 22.95 59.46 -11.30
CA THR A 481 22.75 60.87 -10.95
C THR A 481 23.70 61.38 -9.86
N ASN A 482 24.60 60.51 -9.39
CA ASN A 482 25.82 60.84 -8.65
C ASN A 482 27.02 60.46 -9.52
#